data_AF-A0A7Y3P245-F1
#
_entry.id   AF-A0A7Y3P245-F1
#
_cell.length_a   1.000
_cell.length_b   1.000
_cell.length_c   1.000
_cell.angle_alpha   90.00
_cell.angle_beta   90.00
_cell.angle_gamma   90.00
#
_symmetry.space_group_name_H-M   'P 1'
#
loop_
_entity.id
_entity.type
_entity.pdbx_description
1 polymer ?
#
loop_
_entity_poly.entity_id
_entity_poly.type
_entity_poly.pdbx_seq_one_letter_code
_entity_poly.pdbx_strand_id
1 'polypeptide(L)'
;MFSNGHIRSGLLNGMASLNGLKFGTAQLDGALARRLDNDARKYLALCNPKPSIKWTKALNTFIVNLKQQGNWAQFDRLWIFAADYRQNARISIVNPETVQITEVNNPAWTKNKGYAGNGAGAFINTNFTASLNGVNFTQNSASMGVYCNSASLTGSVEVDFGSQNGTIMTQYWAPTLTCYVNSGSPVGGQPYTKGMVASVRTSSSAMSAWINGIQVSSGSYASTGISTSPTYIMTQDLSNAPQSGVYSTRQYAMFFCGGGGISQHLLYNSFKNFLNNI
;
A
#
# COMPACT_ATOMS: atom_id res chain seq x y z
N MET A 1 -12.61 -82.27 0.12
CA MET A 1 -13.19 -80.98 -0.32
C MET A 1 -12.17 -79.88 -0.03
N PHE A 2 -11.61 -79.29 -1.10
CA PHE A 2 -10.92 -77.98 -1.25
C PHE A 2 -9.75 -77.62 -0.31
N SER A 3 -8.67 -76.92 -0.69
CA SER A 3 -8.06 -76.46 -1.95
C SER A 3 -6.70 -75.81 -1.59
N ASN A 4 -5.77 -75.81 -2.54
CA ASN A 4 -4.45 -75.16 -2.56
C ASN A 4 -4.46 -73.63 -2.30
N GLY A 5 -3.31 -73.08 -1.86
CA GLY A 5 -2.77 -71.87 -2.51
C GLY A 5 -2.09 -70.78 -1.65
N HIS A 6 -0.77 -70.67 -1.84
CA HIS A 6 -0.01 -69.42 -2.11
C HIS A 6 0.70 -68.61 -0.98
N ILE A 7 2.03 -68.78 -0.96
CA ILE A 7 3.13 -67.78 -1.09
C ILE A 7 2.81 -66.32 -0.68
N ARG A 8 3.56 -65.76 0.28
CA ARG A 8 4.56 -64.68 0.08
C ARG A 8 5.10 -64.13 1.41
N SER A 9 6.35 -64.49 1.71
CA SER A 9 7.27 -63.68 2.49
C SER A 9 7.46 -62.32 1.82
N GLY A 10 7.29 -61.23 2.56
CA GLY A 10 7.70 -59.90 2.09
C GLY A 10 6.78 -58.78 2.53
N LEU A 11 6.83 -58.41 3.82
CA LEU A 11 6.20 -57.18 4.32
C LEU A 11 7.11 -56.39 5.28
N LEU A 12 8.43 -56.58 5.19
CA LEU A 12 9.40 -55.88 6.04
C LEU A 12 10.49 -55.12 5.28
N ASN A 13 10.27 -54.81 3.99
CA ASN A 13 11.13 -53.92 3.21
C ASN A 13 10.26 -52.88 2.49
N GLY A 14 9.93 -51.79 3.18
CA GLY A 14 9.10 -50.73 2.62
C GLY A 14 9.20 -49.37 3.29
N MET A 15 10.07 -49.16 4.29
CA MET A 15 10.43 -47.80 4.71
C MET A 15 11.60 -47.30 3.85
N ALA A 16 11.32 -47.12 2.55
CA ALA A 16 12.15 -46.29 1.72
C ALA A 16 12.13 -44.87 2.31
N SER A 17 13.31 -44.36 2.66
CA SER A 17 13.47 -43.04 3.26
C SER A 17 12.77 -41.97 2.41
N LEU A 18 11.97 -41.12 3.05
CA LEU A 18 11.36 -39.94 2.45
C LEU A 18 12.39 -38.85 2.03
N ASN A 19 13.70 -39.13 2.14
CA ASN A 19 14.79 -38.22 1.77
C ASN A 19 15.05 -38.17 0.26
N GLY A 20 13.99 -38.03 -0.54
CA GLY A 20 14.09 -38.04 -2.00
C GLY A 20 13.02 -37.27 -2.76
N LEU A 21 11.95 -36.78 -2.11
CA LEU A 21 10.96 -35.93 -2.78
C LEU A 21 11.53 -34.51 -2.95
N LYS A 22 12.32 -34.33 -4.02
CA LYS A 22 12.51 -33.02 -4.62
C LYS A 22 11.17 -32.61 -5.23
N PHE A 23 10.32 -31.97 -4.44
CA PHE A 23 9.16 -31.26 -4.97
C PHE A 23 9.69 -30.24 -5.98
N GLY A 24 9.41 -30.46 -7.26
CA GLY A 24 9.73 -29.49 -8.30
C GLY A 24 9.12 -28.13 -7.92
N THR A 25 9.78 -27.04 -8.28
CA THR A 25 9.34 -25.67 -7.99
C THR A 25 7.86 -25.45 -8.36
N ALA A 26 7.38 -26.04 -9.45
CA ALA A 26 5.97 -26.01 -9.85
C ALA A 26 4.98 -26.66 -8.86
N GLN A 27 5.38 -27.71 -8.14
CA GLN A 27 4.56 -28.35 -7.11
C GLN A 27 4.55 -27.55 -5.80
N LEU A 28 5.68 -26.91 -5.47
CA LEU A 28 5.76 -25.95 -4.37
C LEU A 28 4.92 -24.70 -4.65
N ASP A 29 4.89 -24.21 -5.89
CA ASP A 29 4.07 -23.09 -6.33
C ASP A 29 2.57 -23.41 -6.22
N GLY A 30 2.15 -24.61 -6.63
CA GLY A 30 0.76 -25.07 -6.51
C GLY A 30 0.29 -25.31 -5.07
N ALA A 31 1.18 -25.77 -4.19
CA ALA A 31 0.89 -25.97 -2.77
C ALA A 31 0.88 -24.65 -1.98
N LEU A 32 1.76 -23.70 -2.33
CA LEU A 32 1.76 -22.37 -1.76
C LEU A 32 0.48 -21.63 -2.15
N ALA A 33 0.10 -21.67 -3.43
CA ALA A 33 -1.09 -20.99 -3.95
C ALA A 33 -2.39 -21.39 -3.24
N ARG A 34 -2.55 -22.63 -2.77
CA ARG A 34 -3.74 -23.06 -2.01
C ARG A 34 -3.77 -22.57 -0.55
N ARG A 35 -2.63 -22.15 -0.02
CA ARG A 35 -2.47 -21.65 1.36
C ARG A 35 -2.51 -20.12 1.46
N LEU A 36 -2.54 -19.43 0.32
CA LEU A 36 -2.62 -17.98 0.27
C LEU A 36 -4.04 -17.50 0.53
N ASP A 37 -4.14 -16.39 1.23
CA ASP A 37 -5.37 -15.63 1.38
C ASP A 37 -5.98 -15.28 0.00
N ASN A 38 -7.30 -15.29 -0.09
CA ASN A 38 -8.02 -15.07 -1.35
C ASN A 38 -7.65 -13.75 -2.03
N ASP A 39 -7.44 -12.68 -1.29
CA ASP A 39 -7.11 -11.38 -1.88
C ASP A 39 -5.64 -11.30 -2.30
N ALA A 40 -4.75 -11.99 -1.58
CA ALA A 40 -3.37 -12.19 -2.04
C ALA A 40 -3.37 -12.92 -3.40
N ARG A 41 -4.19 -13.97 -3.56
CA ARG A 41 -4.29 -14.72 -4.82
C ARG A 41 -4.82 -13.86 -5.97
N LYS A 42 -5.83 -13.02 -5.74
CA LYS A 42 -6.38 -12.10 -6.75
C LYS A 42 -5.30 -11.15 -7.28
N TYR A 43 -4.56 -10.50 -6.37
CA TYR A 43 -3.45 -9.63 -6.76
C TYR A 43 -2.36 -10.40 -7.55
N LEU A 44 -1.90 -11.54 -7.02
CA LEU A 44 -0.82 -12.33 -7.63
C LEU A 44 -1.21 -12.92 -8.98
N ALA A 45 -2.50 -13.17 -9.24
CA ALA A 45 -2.98 -13.62 -10.54
C ALA A 45 -2.68 -12.58 -11.63
N LEU A 46 -2.79 -11.28 -11.31
CA LEU A 46 -2.55 -10.17 -12.23
C LEU A 46 -1.07 -9.80 -12.37
N CYS A 47 -0.22 -10.20 -11.43
CA CYS A 47 1.21 -9.89 -11.51
C CYS A 47 1.88 -10.56 -12.72
N ASN A 48 2.70 -9.77 -13.43
CA ASN A 48 3.55 -10.23 -14.51
C ASN A 48 4.78 -9.30 -14.64
N PRO A 49 6.02 -9.78 -14.37
CA PRO A 49 6.37 -11.15 -13.97
C PRO A 49 5.81 -11.55 -12.59
N LYS A 50 5.75 -12.86 -12.32
CA LYS A 50 5.35 -13.37 -11.01
C LYS A 50 6.39 -12.98 -9.95
N PRO A 51 5.97 -12.43 -8.79
CA PRO A 51 6.90 -12.12 -7.69
C PRO A 51 7.62 -13.36 -7.17
N SER A 52 8.73 -13.14 -6.48
CA SER A 52 9.44 -14.20 -5.76
C SER A 52 8.57 -14.84 -4.67
N ILE A 53 8.92 -16.06 -4.29
CA ILE A 53 8.26 -16.78 -3.18
C ILE A 53 8.41 -15.99 -1.86
N LYS A 54 9.56 -15.35 -1.63
CA LYS A 54 9.82 -14.53 -0.44
C LYS A 54 8.83 -13.36 -0.36
N TRP A 55 8.74 -12.58 -1.44
CA TRP A 55 7.82 -11.44 -1.52
C TRP A 55 6.36 -11.87 -1.40
N THR A 56 5.99 -12.98 -2.05
CA THR A 56 4.64 -13.56 -1.99
C THR A 56 4.24 -13.94 -0.55
N LYS A 57 5.14 -14.59 0.21
CA LYS A 57 4.89 -14.93 1.61
C LYS A 57 4.75 -13.68 2.47
N ALA A 58 5.61 -12.68 2.28
CA ALA A 58 5.53 -11.42 3.00
C ALA A 58 4.21 -10.68 2.73
N LEU A 59 3.79 -10.58 1.47
CA LEU A 59 2.51 -9.98 1.09
C LEU A 59 1.34 -10.71 1.74
N ASN A 60 1.33 -12.05 1.69
CA ASN A 60 0.25 -12.84 2.26
C ASN A 60 0.10 -12.60 3.78
N THR A 61 1.23 -12.66 4.51
CA THR A 61 1.24 -12.35 5.94
C THR A 61 0.76 -10.93 6.21
N PHE A 62 1.16 -9.95 5.38
CA PHE A 62 0.69 -8.58 5.50
C PHE A 62 -0.83 -8.47 5.34
N ILE A 63 -1.41 -9.07 4.29
CA ILE A 63 -2.85 -9.06 4.04
C ILE A 63 -3.62 -9.75 5.17
N VAL A 64 -3.17 -10.93 5.63
CA VAL A 64 -3.80 -11.66 6.74
C VAL A 64 -3.79 -10.82 8.02
N ASN A 65 -2.68 -10.16 8.33
CA ASN A 65 -2.59 -9.29 9.50
C ASN A 65 -3.55 -8.11 9.38
N LEU A 66 -3.63 -7.44 8.22
CA LEU A 66 -4.57 -6.34 8.01
C LEU A 66 -6.03 -6.77 8.17
N LYS A 67 -6.38 -8.00 7.78
CA LYS A 67 -7.72 -8.56 7.97
C LYS A 67 -8.03 -8.83 9.43
N GLN A 68 -7.12 -9.48 10.15
CA GLN A 68 -7.25 -9.73 11.60
C GLN A 68 -7.38 -8.42 12.39
N GLN A 69 -6.69 -7.37 11.95
CA GLN A 69 -6.72 -6.04 12.55
C GLN A 69 -7.95 -5.20 12.15
N GLY A 70 -8.81 -5.69 11.24
CA GLY A 70 -9.96 -4.96 10.73
C GLY A 70 -9.65 -3.88 9.69
N ASN A 71 -8.37 -3.51 9.51
CA ASN A 71 -7.93 -2.50 8.54
C ASN A 71 -8.29 -2.86 7.10
N TRP A 72 -8.23 -4.14 6.72
CA TRP A 72 -8.46 -4.57 5.33
C TRP A 72 -9.82 -4.09 4.79
N ALA A 73 -10.86 -4.18 5.62
CA ALA A 73 -12.23 -3.80 5.23
C ALA A 73 -12.41 -2.29 5.06
N GLN A 74 -11.48 -1.47 5.56
CA GLN A 74 -11.57 -0.02 5.52
C GLN A 74 -10.88 0.60 4.29
N PHE A 75 -10.04 -0.15 3.58
CA PHE A 75 -9.34 0.36 2.39
C PHE A 75 -10.27 0.43 1.17
N ASP A 76 -10.13 1.49 0.38
CA ASP A 76 -10.61 1.53 -1.01
C ASP A 76 -9.52 1.11 -1.99
N ARG A 77 -8.29 1.55 -1.70
CA ARG A 77 -7.06 1.18 -2.43
C ARG A 77 -5.87 1.14 -1.50
N LEU A 78 -4.92 0.27 -1.82
CA LEU A 78 -3.64 0.12 -1.14
C LEU A 78 -2.62 -0.35 -2.16
N TRP A 79 -1.66 0.50 -2.52
CA TRP A 79 -0.57 0.16 -3.42
C TRP A 79 0.71 -0.11 -2.64
N ILE A 80 1.43 -1.14 -3.05
CA ILE A 80 2.74 -1.49 -2.51
C ILE A 80 3.78 -1.25 -3.60
N PHE A 81 4.40 -0.07 -3.58
CA PHE A 81 5.40 0.31 -4.57
C PHE A 81 6.72 -0.44 -4.39
N ALA A 82 7.04 -0.86 -3.16
CA ALA A 82 8.15 -1.73 -2.82
C ALA A 82 7.90 -3.20 -3.29
N ALA A 83 7.61 -3.36 -4.57
CA ALA A 83 7.37 -4.65 -5.21
C ALA A 83 8.65 -5.28 -5.77
N ASP A 84 8.58 -6.56 -6.11
CA ASP A 84 9.67 -7.27 -6.80
C ASP A 84 9.90 -6.78 -8.24
N TYR A 85 8.84 -6.28 -8.89
CA TYR A 85 8.82 -5.80 -10.28
C TYR A 85 8.00 -4.52 -10.40
N ARG A 86 8.46 -3.57 -11.24
CA ARG A 86 7.81 -2.26 -11.46
C ARG A 86 6.37 -2.41 -11.94
N GLN A 87 6.11 -3.37 -12.83
CA GLN A 87 4.78 -3.65 -13.35
C GLN A 87 3.78 -4.00 -12.24
N ASN A 88 4.23 -4.73 -11.22
CA ASN A 88 3.38 -5.17 -10.11
C ASN A 88 3.13 -4.03 -9.10
N ALA A 89 4.06 -3.08 -8.98
CA ALA A 89 3.89 -1.87 -8.15
C ALA A 89 2.73 -0.98 -8.64
N ARG A 90 2.30 -1.14 -9.90
CA ARG A 90 1.21 -0.37 -10.50
C ARG A 90 -0.19 -0.85 -10.12
N ILE A 91 -0.29 -2.05 -9.55
CA ILE A 91 -1.54 -2.71 -9.19
C ILE A 91 -1.81 -2.47 -7.70
N SER A 92 -3.02 -2.02 -7.36
CA SER A 92 -3.45 -1.94 -5.96
C SER A 92 -3.67 -3.36 -5.43
N ILE A 93 -3.22 -3.69 -4.22
CA ILE A 93 -3.49 -5.00 -3.61
C ILE A 93 -4.95 -5.11 -3.11
N VAL A 94 -5.61 -3.96 -2.89
CA VAL A 94 -7.04 -3.86 -2.61
C VAL A 94 -7.76 -3.46 -3.90
N ASN A 95 -8.78 -4.22 -4.31
CA ASN A 95 -9.49 -4.02 -5.59
C ASN A 95 -8.53 -4.04 -6.81
N PRO A 96 -7.76 -5.14 -7.00
CA PRO A 96 -6.63 -5.18 -7.93
C PRO A 96 -7.02 -5.17 -9.42
N GLU A 97 -8.28 -5.50 -9.74
CA GLU A 97 -8.82 -5.53 -11.11
C GLU A 97 -9.20 -4.14 -11.65
N THR A 98 -9.03 -3.10 -10.83
CA THR A 98 -9.32 -1.72 -11.21
C THR A 98 -8.18 -1.10 -12.00
N VAL A 99 -8.40 0.10 -12.55
CA VAL A 99 -7.39 0.82 -13.35
C VAL A 99 -6.09 0.96 -12.54
N GLN A 100 -4.98 0.50 -13.14
CA GLN A 100 -3.64 0.61 -12.57
C GLN A 100 -3.17 2.06 -12.55
N ILE A 101 -2.16 2.38 -11.74
CA ILE A 101 -1.56 3.71 -11.76
C ILE A 101 -0.88 4.02 -13.12
N THR A 102 -0.86 5.29 -13.46
CA THR A 102 -0.11 5.85 -14.59
C THR A 102 1.14 6.54 -14.08
N GLU A 103 2.28 6.15 -14.64
CA GLU A 103 3.58 6.78 -14.40
C GLU A 103 3.74 7.95 -15.38
N VAL A 104 3.89 9.18 -14.87
CA VAL A 104 4.01 10.37 -15.72
C VAL A 104 5.45 10.85 -15.71
N ASN A 105 6.03 11.08 -16.89
CA ASN A 105 7.43 11.49 -17.08
C ASN A 105 8.46 10.55 -16.43
N ASN A 106 8.17 9.25 -16.40
CA ASN A 106 9.07 8.16 -16.00
C ASN A 106 9.74 8.36 -14.62
N PRO A 107 8.96 8.38 -13.51
CA PRO A 107 9.52 8.33 -12.15
C PRO A 107 10.48 7.15 -12.02
N ALA A 108 11.60 7.37 -11.33
CA ALA A 108 12.57 6.31 -11.08
C ALA A 108 11.94 5.24 -10.20
N TRP A 109 12.19 3.97 -10.46
CA TRP A 109 11.69 2.87 -9.63
C TRP A 109 12.83 1.96 -9.21
N THR A 110 12.86 1.59 -7.94
CA THR A 110 13.84 0.66 -7.39
C THR A 110 13.14 -0.54 -6.76
N LYS A 111 13.58 -1.74 -7.13
CA LYS A 111 13.08 -3.01 -6.57
C LYS A 111 13.07 -2.98 -5.05
N ASN A 112 11.96 -3.41 -4.45
CA ASN A 112 11.73 -3.45 -3.00
C ASN A 112 11.86 -2.09 -2.27
N LYS A 113 11.90 -0.98 -3.01
CA LYS A 113 11.94 0.37 -2.43
C LYS A 113 10.88 1.32 -2.99
N GLY A 114 10.42 1.08 -4.21
CA GLY A 114 9.36 1.84 -4.86
C GLY A 114 9.84 3.01 -5.69
N TYR A 115 8.96 4.00 -5.88
CA TYR A 115 9.15 5.07 -6.86
C TYR A 115 9.77 6.31 -6.24
N ALA A 116 10.69 6.96 -6.94
CA ALA A 116 11.21 8.27 -6.62
C ALA A 116 10.86 9.28 -7.71
N GLY A 117 10.42 10.47 -7.28
CA GLY A 117 10.24 11.60 -8.19
C GLY A 117 11.58 12.25 -8.55
N ASN A 118 11.54 13.22 -9.46
CA ASN A 118 12.72 13.92 -9.95
C ASN A 118 12.74 15.42 -9.58
N GLY A 119 11.79 15.89 -8.78
CA GLY A 119 11.69 17.30 -8.40
C GLY A 119 11.28 18.27 -9.52
N ALA A 120 10.95 17.79 -10.73
CA ALA A 120 10.68 18.65 -11.88
C ALA A 120 9.39 18.34 -12.65
N GLY A 121 8.97 17.07 -12.70
CA GLY A 121 7.78 16.69 -13.49
C GLY A 121 7.43 15.22 -13.47
N ALA A 122 8.22 14.36 -12.82
CA ALA A 122 7.91 12.94 -12.68
C ALA A 122 7.00 12.70 -11.46
N PHE A 123 5.89 12.01 -11.69
CA PHE A 123 4.91 11.71 -10.64
C PHE A 123 4.07 10.47 -10.99
N ILE A 124 3.22 10.06 -10.06
CA ILE A 124 2.25 8.99 -10.26
C ILE A 124 0.85 9.59 -10.25
N ASN A 125 0.08 9.30 -11.30
CA ASN A 125 -1.37 9.45 -11.27
C ASN A 125 -1.98 8.12 -10.81
N THR A 126 -2.68 8.12 -9.67
CA THR A 126 -3.29 6.91 -9.12
C THR A 126 -4.48 6.41 -9.93
N ASN A 127 -5.04 7.26 -10.80
CA ASN A 127 -6.32 7.07 -11.49
C ASN A 127 -7.49 6.81 -10.52
N PHE A 128 -7.31 7.12 -9.23
CA PHE A 128 -8.34 7.02 -8.21
C PHE A 128 -8.86 8.41 -7.88
N THR A 129 -10.16 8.61 -8.08
CA THR A 129 -10.90 9.80 -7.66
C THR A 129 -11.82 9.42 -6.53
N ALA A 130 -11.59 9.96 -5.34
CA ALA A 130 -12.32 9.56 -4.13
C ALA A 130 -13.84 9.71 -4.26
N SER A 131 -14.33 10.80 -4.86
CA SER A 131 -15.77 11.02 -5.06
C SER A 131 -16.43 10.07 -6.06
N LEU A 132 -15.65 9.40 -6.92
CA LEU A 132 -16.15 8.50 -7.97
C LEU A 132 -15.90 7.03 -7.65
N ASN A 133 -14.83 6.74 -6.93
CA ASN A 133 -14.31 5.38 -6.74
C ASN A 133 -14.25 4.96 -5.27
N GLY A 134 -14.34 5.90 -4.33
CA GLY A 134 -14.34 5.64 -2.91
C GLY A 134 -15.66 5.04 -2.45
N VAL A 135 -15.58 3.98 -1.65
CA VAL A 135 -16.72 3.38 -0.94
C VAL A 135 -16.58 3.68 0.55
N ASN A 136 -15.40 3.41 1.11
CA ASN A 136 -15.10 3.65 2.52
C ASN A 136 -14.66 5.10 2.78
N PHE A 137 -13.94 5.70 1.83
CA PHE A 137 -13.56 7.10 1.86
C PHE A 137 -14.80 7.97 1.61
N THR A 138 -15.31 8.55 2.69
CA THR A 138 -16.51 9.40 2.69
C THR A 138 -16.20 10.75 3.34
N GLN A 139 -17.11 11.72 3.21
CA GLN A 139 -16.91 13.09 3.68
C GLN A 139 -16.47 13.16 5.14
N ASN A 140 -17.11 12.38 6.02
CA ASN A 140 -16.89 12.41 7.47
C ASN A 140 -16.08 11.20 7.99
N SER A 141 -15.63 10.32 7.10
CA SER A 141 -14.84 9.14 7.45
C SER A 141 -13.85 8.88 6.32
N ALA A 142 -12.62 9.33 6.48
CA ALA A 142 -11.62 9.29 5.42
C ALA A 142 -10.21 9.17 5.99
N SER A 143 -9.36 8.38 5.35
CA SER A 143 -7.93 8.29 5.63
C SER A 143 -7.14 8.17 4.33
N MET A 144 -5.99 8.84 4.26
CA MET A 144 -4.98 8.60 3.23
C MET A 144 -3.58 8.77 3.80
N GLY A 145 -2.62 8.05 3.23
CA GLY A 145 -1.24 8.12 3.69
C GLY A 145 -0.24 7.47 2.75
N VAL A 146 1.03 7.76 2.96
CA VAL A 146 2.17 7.18 2.24
C VAL A 146 3.21 6.64 3.20
N TYR A 147 4.04 5.72 2.73
CA TYR A 147 5.31 5.39 3.35
C TYR A 147 6.47 5.89 2.49
N CYS A 148 7.33 6.73 3.04
CA CYS A 148 8.49 7.30 2.37
C CYS A 148 9.80 6.71 2.93
N ASN A 149 10.69 6.30 2.03
CA ASN A 149 11.99 5.70 2.35
C ASN A 149 13.12 6.74 2.47
N SER A 150 12.96 7.93 1.90
CA SER A 150 14.00 8.95 1.85
C SER A 150 13.65 10.17 2.69
N ALA A 151 14.68 10.79 3.26
CA ALA A 151 14.54 12.07 3.94
C ALA A 151 14.10 13.15 2.93
N SER A 152 13.30 14.11 3.38
CA SER A 152 13.10 15.37 2.65
C SER A 152 14.40 16.16 2.57
N LEU A 153 14.58 16.90 1.48
CA LEU A 153 15.68 17.83 1.31
C LEU A 153 15.43 19.09 2.14
N THR A 154 16.45 19.55 2.87
CA THR A 154 16.36 20.78 3.66
C THR A 154 16.03 21.97 2.75
N GLY A 155 14.95 22.69 3.05
CA GLY A 155 14.57 23.93 2.34
C GLY A 155 13.88 23.74 0.98
N SER A 156 13.55 22.52 0.56
CA SER A 156 12.73 22.29 -0.65
C SER A 156 11.25 22.56 -0.40
N VAL A 157 10.40 22.57 -1.43
CA VAL A 157 8.94 22.44 -1.28
C VAL A 157 8.51 21.14 -1.95
N GLU A 158 8.16 20.14 -1.15
CA GLU A 158 7.80 18.81 -1.66
C GLU A 158 6.38 18.45 -1.25
N VAL A 159 5.62 17.87 -2.17
CA VAL A 159 4.29 17.32 -1.91
C VAL A 159 4.38 15.81 -2.07
N ASP A 160 4.04 15.08 -1.00
CA ASP A 160 4.06 13.63 -1.05
C ASP A 160 2.90 13.08 -1.91
N PHE A 161 1.72 13.66 -1.77
CA PHE A 161 0.52 13.34 -2.55
C PHE A 161 -0.57 14.40 -2.35
N GLY A 162 -1.60 14.38 -3.21
CA GLY A 162 -2.85 15.12 -2.97
C GLY A 162 -3.70 15.45 -4.20
N SER A 163 -4.85 16.07 -3.92
CA SER A 163 -5.79 16.67 -4.88
C SER A 163 -6.58 17.82 -4.23
N GLN A 164 -7.09 18.76 -5.03
CA GLN A 164 -7.83 19.94 -4.53
C GLN A 164 -9.16 19.57 -3.83
N ASN A 165 -9.64 20.45 -2.93
CA ASN A 165 -10.91 20.39 -2.19
C ASN A 165 -11.08 19.26 -1.17
N GLY A 166 -9.98 18.69 -0.67
CA GLY A 166 -10.01 17.69 0.40
C GLY A 166 -8.60 17.31 0.85
N THR A 167 -7.69 18.28 0.77
CA THR A 167 -6.27 18.18 0.41
C THR A 167 -5.46 17.25 1.31
N ILE A 168 -5.57 15.93 1.13
CA ILE A 168 -4.60 15.08 1.81
C ILE A 168 -3.25 15.33 1.19
N MET A 169 -2.44 15.95 2.02
CA MET A 169 -1.17 16.51 1.71
C MET A 169 -0.23 15.99 2.78
N THR A 170 0.99 15.74 2.37
CA THR A 170 2.13 15.93 3.26
C THR A 170 3.01 16.87 2.50
N GLN A 171 2.91 18.14 2.85
CA GLN A 171 3.73 19.19 2.29
C GLN A 171 4.91 19.42 3.20
N TYR A 172 6.08 19.54 2.60
CA TYR A 172 7.23 20.16 3.23
C TYR A 172 7.23 21.63 2.81
N TRP A 173 6.70 22.52 3.67
CA TRP A 173 6.92 23.98 3.59
C TRP A 173 7.58 24.39 4.90
N ALA A 174 8.91 24.36 4.95
CA ALA A 174 9.69 24.54 6.16
C ALA A 174 9.32 23.54 7.30
N PRO A 175 10.28 22.69 7.65
CA PRO A 175 10.26 21.22 7.76
C PRO A 175 9.08 20.49 8.46
N THR A 176 7.82 20.92 8.27
CA THR A 176 6.69 20.40 9.07
C THR A 176 5.65 19.65 8.24
N LEU A 177 5.10 18.58 8.81
CA LEU A 177 3.97 17.83 8.27
C LEU A 177 2.73 18.71 8.20
N THR A 178 2.15 18.87 7.01
CA THR A 178 0.85 19.54 6.81
C THR A 178 -0.12 18.58 6.16
N CYS A 179 -1.22 18.24 6.84
CA CYS A 179 -2.22 17.29 6.40
C CYS A 179 -3.61 17.91 6.34
N TYR A 180 -4.32 17.72 5.24
CA TYR A 180 -5.77 17.93 5.18
C TYR A 180 -6.46 16.59 4.90
N VAL A 181 -7.78 16.54 5.04
CA VAL A 181 -8.64 15.41 4.66
C VAL A 181 -10.07 15.91 4.70
N ASN A 182 -10.67 16.09 3.53
CA ASN A 182 -11.99 16.73 3.38
C ASN A 182 -12.09 18.00 4.27
N SER A 183 -11.11 18.90 4.16
CA SER A 183 -11.02 20.09 5.02
C SER A 183 -10.39 21.26 4.27
N GLY A 184 -10.86 22.47 4.57
CA GLY A 184 -10.21 23.73 4.17
C GLY A 184 -9.07 24.15 5.11
N SER A 185 -8.87 23.45 6.23
CA SER A 185 -7.82 23.75 7.22
C SER A 185 -6.96 22.52 7.53
N PRO A 186 -5.64 22.69 7.69
CA PRO A 186 -4.74 21.58 7.94
C PRO A 186 -4.68 21.20 9.43
N VAL A 187 -4.23 19.98 9.69
CA VAL A 187 -3.71 19.48 10.97
C VAL A 187 -2.24 19.07 10.76
N GLY A 188 -1.40 19.17 11.78
CA GLY A 188 0.03 18.84 11.67
C GLY A 188 0.93 19.78 12.47
N GLY A 189 2.03 20.22 11.85
CA GLY A 189 3.04 21.12 12.43
C GLY A 189 4.27 20.44 13.01
N GLN A 190 4.34 19.10 12.93
CA GLN A 190 5.46 18.34 13.51
C GLN A 190 6.54 18.05 12.47
N PRO A 191 7.84 18.07 12.86
CA PRO A 191 8.92 17.69 11.96
C PRO A 191 8.77 16.25 11.45
N TYR A 192 8.96 16.06 10.15
CA TYR A 192 8.93 14.75 9.51
C TYR A 192 9.94 14.67 8.39
N THR A 193 10.69 13.57 8.34
CA THR A 193 11.71 13.35 7.30
C THR A 193 11.45 12.09 6.50
N LYS A 194 11.06 10.96 7.11
CA LYS A 194 10.79 9.68 6.44
C LYS A 194 9.93 8.76 7.31
N GLY A 195 9.37 7.72 6.70
CA GLY A 195 8.49 6.75 7.35
C GLY A 195 7.05 6.84 6.85
N MET A 196 6.09 6.45 7.68
CA MET A 196 4.67 6.57 7.32
C MET A 196 4.08 7.88 7.80
N VAL A 197 3.36 8.57 6.93
CA VAL A 197 2.52 9.71 7.28
C VAL A 197 1.10 9.44 6.84
N ALA A 198 0.14 9.88 7.64
CA ALA A 198 -1.27 9.75 7.32
C ALA A 198 -2.10 10.90 7.89
N SER A 199 -3.17 11.21 7.16
CA SER A 199 -4.22 12.12 7.58
C SER A 199 -5.50 11.32 7.76
N VAL A 200 -6.22 11.57 8.85
CA VAL A 200 -7.43 10.81 9.21
C VAL A 200 -8.53 11.76 9.65
N ARG A 201 -9.74 11.54 9.13
CA ARG A 201 -11.01 12.14 9.55
C ARG A 201 -11.95 11.06 10.04
N THR A 202 -12.54 11.26 11.22
CA THR A 202 -13.49 10.32 11.85
C THR A 202 -14.86 10.93 12.13
N SER A 203 -15.02 12.23 11.93
CA SER A 203 -16.32 12.90 12.00
C SER A 203 -16.37 14.15 11.12
N SER A 204 -17.49 14.86 11.14
CA SER A 204 -17.65 16.16 10.49
C SER A 204 -16.75 17.27 11.06
N SER A 205 -16.12 17.05 12.21
CA SER A 205 -15.20 18.00 12.84
C SER A 205 -13.83 17.42 13.20
N ALA A 206 -13.70 16.11 13.43
CA ALA A 206 -12.47 15.53 13.95
C ALA A 206 -11.48 15.14 12.84
N MET A 207 -10.26 15.69 12.92
CA MET A 207 -9.11 15.33 12.08
C MET A 207 -7.86 15.06 12.92
N SER A 208 -6.95 14.25 12.37
CA SER A 208 -5.64 13.97 12.99
C SER A 208 -4.55 13.72 11.97
N ALA A 209 -3.31 14.06 12.35
CA ALA A 209 -2.10 13.73 11.61
C ALA A 209 -1.29 12.68 12.37
N TRP A 210 -0.71 11.73 11.64
CA TRP A 210 0.01 10.59 12.18
C TRP A 210 1.39 10.46 11.55
N ILE A 211 2.40 10.14 12.36
CA ILE A 211 3.75 9.79 11.91
C ILE A 211 4.09 8.43 12.51
N ASN A 212 4.48 7.48 11.67
CA ASN A 212 4.95 6.14 12.07
C ASN A 212 3.98 5.43 13.04
N GLY A 213 2.67 5.57 12.79
CA GLY A 213 1.64 4.95 13.61
C GLY A 213 1.38 5.63 14.96
N ILE A 214 1.95 6.81 15.20
CA ILE A 214 1.72 7.64 16.38
C ILE A 214 0.96 8.89 15.95
N GLN A 215 -0.10 9.24 16.66
CA GLN A 215 -0.81 10.49 16.43
C GLN A 215 0.05 11.65 16.92
N VAL A 216 0.33 12.61 16.05
CA VAL A 216 1.24 13.73 16.36
C VAL A 216 0.51 15.07 16.41
N SER A 217 -0.72 15.13 15.91
CA SER A 217 -1.58 16.32 15.97
C SER A 217 -3.05 15.94 15.80
N SER A 218 -3.93 16.77 16.32
CA SER A 218 -5.39 16.69 16.16
C SER A 218 -5.98 18.08 16.00
N GLY A 219 -7.12 18.17 15.33
CA GLY A 219 -7.84 19.42 15.17
C GLY A 219 -9.35 19.22 15.02
N SER A 220 -10.08 20.30 15.29
CA SER A 220 -11.53 20.38 15.12
C SER A 220 -11.84 21.33 13.95
N TYR A 221 -12.03 20.77 12.75
CA TYR A 221 -12.29 21.52 11.53
C TYR A 221 -13.48 20.94 10.77
N ALA A 222 -14.40 21.81 10.37
CA ALA A 222 -15.57 21.43 9.59
C ALA A 222 -15.17 20.68 8.31
N SER A 223 -15.88 19.59 8.02
CA SER A 223 -15.69 18.82 6.80
C SER A 223 -16.08 19.64 5.57
N THR A 224 -15.31 19.55 4.51
CA THR A 224 -15.66 20.00 3.17
C THR A 224 -16.07 18.80 2.29
N GLY A 225 -16.54 19.06 1.07
CA GLY A 225 -16.83 17.99 0.11
C GLY A 225 -15.62 17.12 -0.21
N ILE A 226 -15.87 15.98 -0.85
CA ILE A 226 -14.83 15.04 -1.31
C ILE A 226 -14.25 15.54 -2.64
N SER A 227 -12.93 15.39 -2.82
CA SER A 227 -12.27 15.76 -4.07
C SER A 227 -12.82 14.99 -5.27
N THR A 228 -13.10 15.72 -6.35
CA THR A 228 -13.56 15.21 -7.66
C THR A 228 -12.42 14.99 -8.65
N SER A 229 -11.18 15.25 -8.24
CA SER A 229 -9.99 15.10 -9.07
C SER A 229 -9.21 13.84 -8.68
N PRO A 230 -8.44 13.25 -9.61
CA PRO A 230 -7.58 12.12 -9.29
C PRO A 230 -6.54 12.50 -8.22
N THR A 231 -6.14 11.53 -7.40
CA THR A 231 -5.01 11.73 -6.49
C THR A 231 -3.69 11.53 -7.22
N TYR A 232 -2.77 12.48 -7.07
CA TYR A 232 -1.38 12.34 -7.51
C TYR A 232 -0.45 12.04 -6.33
N ILE A 233 0.68 11.37 -6.61
CA ILE A 233 1.77 11.10 -5.66
C ILE A 233 3.05 11.71 -6.24
N MET A 234 3.89 12.29 -5.38
CA MET A 234 5.04 13.17 -5.70
C MET A 234 4.65 14.57 -6.18
N THR A 235 3.37 14.86 -6.26
CA THR A 235 2.81 16.19 -6.51
C THR A 235 1.37 16.19 -6.02
N GLN A 236 0.63 17.26 -6.25
CA GLN A 236 -0.82 17.30 -6.08
C GLN A 236 -1.52 17.74 -7.36
N ASP A 237 -2.78 17.35 -7.48
CA ASP A 237 -3.68 17.92 -8.47
C ASP A 237 -4.22 19.28 -7.99
N LEU A 238 -3.98 20.34 -8.76
CA LEU A 238 -4.57 21.67 -8.58
C LEU A 238 -5.42 21.99 -9.81
N SER A 239 -6.70 21.58 -9.77
CA SER A 239 -7.67 21.79 -10.84
C SER A 239 -7.45 20.91 -12.09
N ASN A 240 -7.38 19.59 -11.90
CA ASN A 240 -7.24 18.57 -12.95
C ASN A 240 -5.91 18.65 -13.73
N ALA A 241 -4.88 19.21 -13.10
CA ALA A 241 -3.51 19.28 -13.60
C ALA A 241 -2.52 19.17 -12.43
N PRO A 242 -1.32 18.60 -12.64
CA PRO A 242 -0.30 18.57 -11.60
C PRO A 242 0.14 20.01 -11.26
N GLN A 243 0.43 20.27 -9.99
CA GLN A 243 0.90 21.57 -9.57
C GLN A 243 2.24 21.92 -10.24
N SER A 244 2.24 23.04 -10.98
CA SER A 244 3.47 23.56 -11.59
C SER A 244 4.52 23.89 -10.52
N GLY A 245 5.76 23.45 -10.75
CA GLY A 245 6.91 23.73 -9.89
C GLY A 245 6.94 23.01 -8.54
N VAL A 246 5.99 22.12 -8.25
CA VAL A 246 5.93 21.40 -6.96
C VAL A 246 5.93 19.90 -7.20
N TYR A 247 7.13 19.33 -7.13
CA TYR A 247 7.38 17.91 -7.30
C TYR A 247 8.35 17.41 -6.24
N SER A 248 8.08 16.22 -5.72
CA SER A 248 8.94 15.58 -4.74
C SER A 248 10.12 14.87 -5.41
N THR A 249 11.26 14.83 -4.73
CA THR A 249 12.42 13.98 -5.05
C THR A 249 12.42 12.67 -4.27
N ARG A 250 11.46 12.50 -3.37
CA ARG A 250 11.47 11.43 -2.37
C ARG A 250 11.02 10.09 -2.95
N GLN A 251 11.39 9.01 -2.26
CA GLN A 251 11.08 7.64 -2.62
C GLN A 251 9.92 7.07 -1.79
N TYR A 252 8.85 6.59 -2.44
CA TYR A 252 7.63 6.09 -1.82
C TYR A 252 7.50 4.57 -1.99
N ALA A 253 7.21 3.88 -0.89
CA ALA A 253 7.07 2.43 -0.81
C ALA A 253 5.62 1.95 -0.76
N MET A 254 4.70 2.81 -0.33
CA MET A 254 3.28 2.50 -0.18
C MET A 254 2.45 3.77 -0.30
N PHE A 255 1.23 3.61 -0.81
CA PHE A 255 0.16 4.61 -0.72
C PHE A 255 -1.17 3.91 -0.42
N PHE A 256 -2.03 4.54 0.37
CA PHE A 256 -3.36 4.01 0.67
C PHE A 256 -4.41 5.09 0.77
N CYS A 257 -5.66 4.69 0.54
CA CYS A 257 -6.86 5.48 0.82
C CYS A 257 -7.99 4.58 1.35
N GLY A 258 -8.86 5.14 2.18
CA GLY A 258 -10.00 4.43 2.73
C GLY A 258 -10.79 5.24 3.74
N GLY A 259 -11.60 4.56 4.55
CA GLY A 259 -12.39 5.18 5.61
C GLY A 259 -11.55 5.62 6.81
N GLY A 260 -12.15 6.43 7.69
CA GLY A 260 -11.53 6.96 8.90
C GLY A 260 -11.20 5.90 9.96
N GLY A 261 -11.71 4.68 9.81
CA GLY A 261 -11.50 3.56 10.72
C GLY A 261 -10.16 2.82 10.56
N ILE A 262 -9.30 3.22 9.61
CA ILE A 262 -7.98 2.61 9.45
C ILE A 262 -7.11 2.93 10.67
N SER A 263 -6.74 1.90 11.43
CA SER A 263 -5.78 2.02 12.53
C SER A 263 -4.37 2.26 11.98
N GLN A 264 -3.90 3.50 12.10
CA GLN A 264 -2.59 3.93 11.62
C GLN A 264 -1.45 3.22 12.36
N HIS A 265 -1.62 2.96 13.66
CA HIS A 265 -0.65 2.21 14.46
C HIS A 265 -0.44 0.79 13.92
N LEU A 266 -1.54 0.06 13.71
CA LEU A 266 -1.49 -1.33 13.24
C LEU A 266 -1.02 -1.42 11.78
N LEU A 267 -1.46 -0.50 10.93
CA LEU A 267 -1.00 -0.42 9.53
C LEU A 267 0.51 -0.20 9.46
N TYR A 268 1.04 0.77 10.22
CA TYR A 268 2.47 1.06 10.24
C TYR A 268 3.30 -0.17 10.64
N ASN A 269 2.93 -0.83 11.74
CA ASN A 269 3.64 -2.00 12.23
C ASN A 269 3.58 -3.17 11.25
N SER A 270 2.42 -3.43 10.66
CA SER A 270 2.23 -4.48 9.66
C SER A 270 3.07 -4.21 8.40
N PHE A 271 3.10 -2.97 7.91
CA PHE A 271 3.85 -2.60 6.72
C PHE A 271 5.37 -2.58 6.97
N LYS A 272 5.81 -2.11 8.15
CA LYS A 272 7.22 -2.19 8.55
C LYS A 272 7.70 -3.64 8.62
N ASN A 273 6.88 -4.53 9.18
CA ASN A 273 7.19 -5.96 9.18
C ASN A 273 7.26 -6.53 7.74
N PHE A 274 6.33 -6.13 6.85
CA PHE A 274 6.40 -6.51 5.44
C PHE A 274 7.74 -6.11 4.80
N LEU A 275 8.17 -4.84 4.96
CA LEU A 275 9.44 -4.35 4.39
C LEU A 275 10.67 -5.11 4.92
N ASN A 276 10.68 -5.52 6.19
CA ASN A 276 11.77 -6.30 6.77
C ASN A 276 11.85 -7.74 6.22
N ASN A 277 10.81 -8.21 5.54
CA ASN A 277 10.67 -9.60 5.07
C ASN A 277 10.72 -9.75 3.54
N ILE A 278 11.03 -8.68 2.78
CA ILE A 278 11.21 -8.72 1.32
C ILE A 278 12.68 -8.62 0.89
#